data_AF-A0A7V0Y403-F1
#
_entry.id   AF-A0A7V0Y403-F1
#
_cell.length_a   1.000
_cell.length_b   1.000
_cell.length_c   1.000
_cell.angle_alpha   90.00
_cell.angle_beta   90.00
_cell.angle_gamma   90.00
#
_symmetry.space_group_name_H-M   'P 1'
#
loop_
_entity.id
_entity.type
_entity.pdbx_description
1 polymer ?
#
loop_
_entity_poly.entity_id
_entity_poly.type
_entity_poly.pdbx_seq_one_letter_code
_entity_poly.pdbx_strand_id
1 'polypeptide(L)'
;MAAKAKLKKTGKAASKSASRNVRLTKSRQLKAKSKRKGTKPAAMPDVRRTLRAKPAGPQSPGYTTAGAAKSAPARTAAIRAYESGVQLMFAEEYQKAIKCFTSLLSDYLDEPEIQASARARIQACEKKLQERARTVFRSAEDHYNMAVALLNGGDPESAVHHLRQAEKLAPKSDHILYALAAANALLGNKDQALSYLRQSIQFRSENRFQAARDRDFAGLAEDPEFQELLAPATK
;
A
#
# COMPACT_ATOMS: atom_id res chain seq x y z
N MET A 1 11.35 58.69 -31.19
CA MET A 1 10.00 58.39 -30.66
C MET A 1 10.01 56.95 -30.19
N ALA A 2 10.19 56.67 -28.89
CA ALA A 2 9.21 56.71 -27.79
C ALA A 2 8.34 55.44 -27.69
N ALA A 3 8.74 54.58 -26.74
CA ALA A 3 8.02 53.64 -25.88
C ALA A 3 6.50 53.41 -26.04
N LYS A 4 6.06 52.16 -25.77
CA LYS A 4 5.33 51.79 -24.52
C LYS A 4 4.99 50.30 -24.43
N ALA A 5 5.13 49.80 -23.20
CA ALA A 5 4.71 48.50 -22.71
C ALA A 5 3.18 48.35 -22.60
N LYS A 6 2.67 47.10 -22.55
CA LYS A 6 1.66 46.72 -21.54
C LYS A 6 1.51 45.21 -21.32
N LEU A 7 1.48 44.89 -20.03
CA LEU A 7 1.19 43.67 -19.30
C LEU A 7 -0.31 43.28 -19.34
N LYS A 8 -0.63 41.97 -19.26
CA LYS A 8 -1.74 41.34 -18.49
C LYS A 8 -1.63 39.80 -18.66
N LYS A 9 -1.11 39.02 -17.71
CA LYS A 9 -1.72 38.41 -16.50
C LYS A 9 -3.15 37.89 -16.69
N THR A 10 -3.34 36.56 -16.54
CA THR A 10 -4.18 35.88 -15.50
C THR A 10 -4.24 34.37 -15.74
N GLY A 11 -4.08 33.56 -14.68
CA GLY A 11 -4.41 32.12 -14.73
C GLY A 11 -3.61 31.26 -13.74
N LYS A 12 -3.72 31.56 -12.45
CA LYS A 12 -3.01 30.92 -11.34
C LYS A 12 -3.74 29.63 -10.92
N ALA A 13 -3.20 28.46 -11.22
CA ALA A 13 -3.58 27.20 -10.56
C ALA A 13 -2.47 26.81 -9.58
N ALA A 14 -2.66 27.18 -8.31
CA ALA A 14 -1.78 26.82 -7.22
C ALA A 14 -2.09 25.38 -6.78
N SER A 15 -1.25 24.41 -7.12
CA SER A 15 -1.23 23.14 -6.39
C SER A 15 -0.44 23.35 -5.10
N LYS A 16 -1.14 23.24 -3.98
CA LYS A 16 -0.53 23.25 -2.64
C LYS A 16 0.24 21.94 -2.48
N SER A 17 1.56 21.97 -2.69
CA SER A 17 2.44 20.89 -2.25
C SER A 17 2.55 20.96 -0.74
N ALA A 18 1.86 20.04 -0.07
CA ALA A 18 1.93 19.86 1.37
C ALA A 18 3.32 19.32 1.74
N SER A 19 4.19 20.19 2.25
CA SER A 19 5.45 19.79 2.87
C SER A 19 5.18 18.86 4.05
N ARG A 20 5.28 17.55 3.84
CA ARG A 20 5.37 16.57 4.93
C ARG A 20 6.84 16.42 5.30
N ASN A 21 7.23 17.09 6.37
CA ASN A 21 8.44 16.81 7.12
C ASN A 21 8.37 15.37 7.65
N VAL A 22 9.00 14.42 6.95
CA VAL A 22 9.27 13.10 7.54
C VAL A 22 10.68 13.17 8.12
N ARG A 23 10.73 13.37 9.44
CA ARG A 23 11.96 13.32 10.22
C ARG A 23 12.34 11.86 10.44
N LEU A 24 13.53 11.49 9.98
CA LEU A 24 14.25 10.25 10.29
C LEU A 24 14.76 10.28 11.73
N THR A 25 13.93 9.93 12.73
CA THR A 25 14.46 9.69 14.09
C THR A 25 13.70 8.63 14.91
N LYS A 26 14.50 7.67 15.38
CA LYS A 26 14.46 6.92 16.65
C LYS A 26 13.46 5.78 16.83
N SER A 27 14.02 4.58 16.65
CA SER A 27 13.55 3.27 17.10
C SER A 27 13.35 3.19 18.62
N ARG A 28 12.29 2.49 19.04
CA ARG A 28 12.09 2.01 20.41
C ARG A 28 11.73 0.52 20.36
N GLN A 29 12.71 -0.32 20.65
CA GLN A 29 12.56 -1.78 20.76
C GLN A 29 11.63 -2.14 21.91
N LEU A 30 10.69 -3.06 21.67
CA LEU A 30 10.02 -3.82 22.73
C LEU A 30 10.11 -5.32 22.42
N LYS A 31 10.88 -6.03 23.25
CA LYS A 31 10.92 -7.49 23.34
C LYS A 31 9.61 -7.99 23.97
N ALA A 32 8.92 -8.92 23.31
CA ALA A 32 7.84 -9.69 23.93
C ALA A 32 8.24 -11.16 24.08
N LYS A 33 8.41 -11.60 25.33
CA LYS A 33 8.64 -13.00 25.71
C LYS A 33 7.30 -13.74 25.82
N SER A 34 7.32 -14.95 25.27
CA SER A 34 6.33 -16.02 25.41
C SER A 34 6.04 -16.40 26.87
N LYS A 35 4.77 -16.64 27.21
CA LYS A 35 4.39 -17.68 28.19
C LYS A 35 2.95 -18.14 27.99
N ARG A 36 2.81 -19.41 27.61
CA ARG A 36 1.58 -20.21 27.68
C ARG A 36 1.28 -20.57 29.14
N LYS A 37 0.00 -20.60 29.52
CA LYS A 37 -0.52 -21.54 30.53
C LYS A 37 -2.00 -21.78 30.30
N GLY A 38 -2.37 -23.04 30.12
CA GLY A 38 -3.75 -23.48 29.97
C GLY A 38 -4.37 -23.90 31.29
N THR A 39 -5.70 -23.98 31.29
CA THR A 39 -6.50 -24.75 32.24
C THR A 39 -7.77 -25.24 31.52
N LYS A 40 -8.13 -26.50 31.79
CA LYS A 40 -9.26 -27.28 31.26
C LYS A 40 -10.49 -27.16 32.20
N PRO A 41 -11.68 -27.71 31.82
CA PRO A 41 -12.99 -27.13 32.11
C PRO A 41 -13.72 -27.75 33.31
N ALA A 42 -14.75 -27.06 33.82
CA ALA A 42 -15.67 -27.55 34.84
C ALA A 42 -17.07 -27.83 34.26
N ALA A 43 -17.70 -28.87 34.81
CA ALA A 43 -18.85 -29.60 34.32
C ALA A 43 -20.23 -29.01 34.71
N MET A 44 -21.24 -29.50 33.99
CA MET A 44 -22.68 -29.39 34.22
C MET A 44 -23.12 -29.97 35.57
N PRO A 45 -24.35 -29.65 36.02
CA PRO A 45 -25.19 -30.65 36.67
C PRO A 45 -26.46 -30.95 35.87
N ASP A 46 -26.72 -32.26 35.83
CA ASP A 46 -27.90 -32.99 35.36
C ASP A 46 -29.03 -32.89 36.39
N VAL A 47 -30.26 -32.66 35.94
CA VAL A 47 -31.47 -32.96 36.72
C VAL A 47 -32.49 -33.65 35.82
N ARG A 48 -32.44 -34.99 35.85
CA ARG A 48 -33.54 -35.87 35.45
C ARG A 48 -34.63 -35.89 36.54
N ARG A 49 -35.90 -35.70 36.16
CA ARG A 49 -37.01 -36.45 36.78
C ARG A 49 -38.28 -36.55 35.90
N THR A 50 -38.55 -37.81 35.48
CA THR A 50 -39.84 -38.53 35.30
C THR A 50 -40.91 -37.96 34.34
N LEU A 51 -41.21 -38.65 33.22
CA LEU A 51 -42.26 -39.70 33.00
C LEU A 51 -43.68 -39.17 33.33
N ARG A 52 -44.73 -39.20 32.49
CA ARG A 52 -45.14 -40.07 31.37
C ARG A 52 -46.45 -39.47 30.76
N ALA A 53 -46.64 -39.52 29.45
CA ALA A 53 -47.91 -39.86 28.74
C ALA A 53 -47.91 -39.38 27.26
N LYS A 54 -48.31 -40.29 26.37
CA LYS A 54 -48.79 -40.10 24.99
C LYS A 54 -50.19 -40.77 24.93
N PRO A 55 -51.02 -40.62 23.87
CA PRO A 55 -50.95 -39.76 22.68
C PRO A 55 -52.31 -39.10 22.31
N ALA A 56 -52.31 -38.17 21.35
CA ALA A 56 -53.32 -38.00 20.28
C ALA A 56 -53.07 -36.66 19.56
N GLY A 57 -53.17 -36.63 18.23
CA GLY A 57 -53.03 -35.42 17.39
C GLY A 57 -54.16 -34.39 17.60
N PRO A 58 -54.17 -33.25 16.88
CA PRO A 58 -53.89 -33.16 15.45
C PRO A 58 -52.86 -32.08 15.04
N GLN A 59 -52.06 -32.46 14.05
CA GLN A 59 -51.58 -31.67 12.91
C GLN A 59 -51.51 -30.14 13.06
N SER A 60 -50.29 -29.64 13.24
CA SER A 60 -49.94 -28.25 12.99
C SER A 60 -50.15 -27.89 11.51
N PRO A 61 -50.65 -26.68 11.19
CA PRO A 61 -50.88 -26.24 9.82
C PRO A 61 -49.56 -26.14 9.06
N GLY A 62 -49.57 -26.73 7.87
CA GLY A 62 -48.41 -26.83 6.99
C GLY A 62 -47.82 -25.48 6.65
N TYR A 63 -46.53 -25.32 6.97
CA TYR A 63 -45.66 -24.43 6.22
C TYR A 63 -45.65 -24.96 4.80
N THR A 64 -46.32 -24.23 3.92
CA THR A 64 -46.31 -24.45 2.49
C THR A 64 -44.88 -24.45 1.98
N THR A 65 -44.31 -25.63 1.77
CA THR A 65 -43.15 -25.84 0.89
C THR A 65 -43.61 -25.65 -0.55
N ALA A 66 -43.94 -24.41 -0.91
CA ALA A 66 -44.34 -24.02 -2.26
C ALA A 66 -43.20 -23.30 -3.04
N GLY A 67 -41.98 -23.26 -2.48
CA GLY A 67 -40.79 -22.68 -3.13
C GLY A 67 -39.70 -23.66 -3.54
N ALA A 68 -39.70 -24.90 -3.01
CA ALA A 68 -38.55 -25.81 -3.09
C ALA A 68 -38.28 -26.42 -4.48
N ALA A 69 -39.21 -26.30 -5.43
CA ALA A 69 -39.08 -26.91 -6.76
C ALA A 69 -38.47 -25.95 -7.82
N LYS A 70 -38.49 -24.62 -7.59
CA LYS A 70 -37.89 -23.64 -8.52
C LYS A 70 -36.44 -23.26 -8.16
N SER A 71 -36.01 -23.54 -6.92
CA SER A 71 -34.68 -23.17 -6.40
C SER A 71 -33.57 -24.16 -6.75
N ALA A 72 -33.87 -25.45 -6.92
CA ALA A 72 -32.85 -26.46 -7.22
C ALA A 72 -32.04 -26.18 -8.50
N PRO A 73 -32.65 -25.88 -9.67
CA PRO A 73 -31.88 -25.57 -10.88
C PRO A 73 -31.14 -24.23 -10.79
N ALA A 74 -31.74 -23.20 -10.18
CA ALA A 74 -31.10 -21.89 -9.98
C ALA A 74 -29.89 -21.97 -9.03
N ARG A 75 -30.02 -22.73 -7.93
CA ARG A 75 -28.92 -23.02 -6.99
C ARG A 75 -27.81 -23.81 -7.66
N THR A 76 -28.14 -24.81 -8.48
CA THR A 76 -27.13 -25.58 -9.23
C THR A 76 -26.39 -24.71 -10.23
N ALA A 77 -27.08 -23.79 -10.89
CA ALA A 77 -26.47 -22.80 -11.79
C ALA A 77 -25.56 -21.82 -11.02
N ALA A 78 -26.00 -21.36 -9.84
CA ALA A 78 -25.20 -20.52 -8.95
C ALA A 78 -23.92 -21.23 -8.48
N ILE A 79 -24.00 -22.52 -8.12
CA ILE A 79 -22.83 -23.33 -7.75
C ILE A 79 -21.84 -23.44 -8.91
N ARG A 80 -22.32 -23.72 -10.13
CA ARG A 80 -21.43 -23.79 -11.32
C ARG A 80 -20.76 -22.45 -11.62
N ALA A 81 -21.51 -21.35 -11.51
CA ALA A 81 -20.96 -20.01 -11.68
C ALA A 81 -19.90 -19.71 -10.60
N TYR A 82 -20.16 -20.11 -9.35
CA TYR A 82 -19.20 -19.99 -8.26
C TYR A 82 -17.93 -20.81 -8.53
N GLU A 83 -18.07 -22.07 -8.92
CA GLU A 83 -16.95 -22.97 -9.27
C GLU A 83 -16.09 -22.40 -10.40
N SER A 84 -16.71 -21.81 -11.42
CA SER A 84 -16.00 -21.13 -12.51
C SER A 84 -15.15 -19.96 -11.99
N GLY A 85 -15.71 -19.11 -11.11
CA GLY A 85 -14.96 -18.03 -10.47
C GLY A 85 -13.77 -18.54 -9.65
N VAL A 86 -13.91 -19.70 -9.01
CA VAL A 86 -12.84 -20.34 -8.24
C VAL A 86 -11.73 -20.87 -9.14
N GLN A 87 -12.07 -21.46 -10.28
CA GLN A 87 -11.07 -21.89 -11.26
C GLN A 87 -10.24 -20.71 -11.76
N LEU A 88 -10.87 -19.55 -12.02
CA LEU A 88 -10.16 -18.32 -12.40
C LEU A 88 -9.22 -17.81 -11.30
N MET A 89 -9.55 -18.03 -10.01
CA MET A 89 -8.63 -17.71 -8.91
C MET A 89 -7.39 -18.61 -8.92
N PHE A 90 -7.56 -19.91 -9.16
CA PHE A 90 -6.45 -20.85 -9.25
C PHE A 90 -5.57 -20.60 -10.48
N ALA A 91 -6.16 -20.08 -11.57
CA ALA A 91 -5.42 -19.58 -12.74
C ALA A 91 -4.77 -18.20 -12.52
N GLU A 92 -4.86 -17.63 -11.31
CA GLU A 92 -4.36 -16.30 -10.95
C GLU A 92 -4.95 -15.13 -11.76
N GLU A 93 -6.07 -15.36 -12.44
CA GLU A 93 -6.81 -14.37 -13.22
C GLU A 93 -7.78 -13.59 -12.32
N TYR A 94 -7.25 -12.98 -11.27
CA TYR A 94 -8.04 -12.36 -10.19
C TYR A 94 -9.05 -11.33 -10.69
N GLN A 95 -8.73 -10.56 -11.74
CA GLN A 95 -9.66 -9.59 -12.32
C GLN A 95 -10.88 -10.26 -12.98
N LYS A 96 -10.69 -11.39 -13.68
CA LYS A 96 -11.79 -12.16 -14.28
C LYS A 96 -12.60 -12.87 -13.19
N ALA A 97 -11.93 -13.41 -12.18
CA ALA A 97 -12.58 -14.04 -11.03
C ALA A 97 -13.53 -13.06 -10.30
N ILE A 98 -13.06 -11.84 -10.02
CA ILE A 98 -13.90 -10.79 -9.42
C ILE A 98 -15.15 -10.53 -10.27
N LYS A 99 -15.00 -10.35 -11.59
CA LYS A 99 -16.13 -10.14 -12.51
C LYS A 99 -17.14 -11.28 -12.43
N CYS A 100 -16.68 -12.53 -12.43
CA CYS A 100 -17.52 -13.72 -12.33
C CYS A 100 -18.28 -13.82 -11.00
N PHE A 101 -17.62 -13.49 -9.88
CA PHE A 101 -18.31 -13.43 -8.59
C PHE A 101 -19.27 -12.25 -8.50
N THR A 102 -18.96 -11.10 -9.08
CA THR A 102 -19.89 -9.96 -9.10
C THR A 102 -21.14 -10.24 -9.93
N SER A 103 -21.01 -10.94 -11.07
CA SER A 103 -22.20 -11.38 -11.83
C SER A 103 -23.00 -12.42 -11.06
N LEU A 104 -22.34 -13.32 -10.32
CA LEU A 104 -23.05 -14.26 -9.44
C LEU A 104 -23.89 -13.53 -8.38
N LEU A 105 -23.38 -12.44 -7.81
CA LEU A 105 -24.10 -11.64 -6.81
C LEU A 105 -25.31 -10.90 -7.41
N SER A 106 -25.29 -10.55 -8.70
CA SER A 106 -26.40 -9.91 -9.39
C SER A 106 -27.43 -10.88 -9.96
N ASP A 107 -27.00 -12.08 -10.35
CA ASP A 107 -27.85 -13.02 -11.08
C ASP A 107 -28.58 -14.00 -10.15
N TYR A 108 -28.04 -14.23 -8.95
CA TYR A 108 -28.58 -15.18 -7.97
C TYR A 108 -28.77 -14.53 -6.59
N LEU A 109 -29.87 -13.79 -6.42
CA LEU A 109 -30.19 -13.08 -5.17
C LEU A 109 -30.70 -13.98 -4.05
N ASP A 110 -31.22 -15.15 -4.39
CA ASP A 110 -31.97 -16.02 -3.46
C ASP A 110 -31.08 -16.98 -2.65
N GLU A 111 -29.75 -16.96 -2.83
CA GLU A 111 -28.80 -17.90 -2.22
C GLU A 111 -27.75 -17.18 -1.33
N PRO A 112 -28.11 -16.75 -0.10
CA PRO A 112 -27.26 -15.90 0.74
C PRO A 112 -25.93 -16.55 1.16
N GLU A 113 -25.87 -17.87 1.29
CA GLU A 113 -24.65 -18.60 1.64
C GLU A 113 -23.60 -18.55 0.52
N ILE A 114 -24.03 -18.73 -0.72
CA ILE A 114 -23.17 -18.65 -1.92
C ILE A 114 -22.71 -17.21 -2.10
N GLN A 115 -23.59 -16.24 -1.88
CA GLN A 115 -23.24 -14.82 -1.93
C GLN A 115 -22.20 -14.42 -0.87
N ALA A 116 -22.37 -14.85 0.38
CA ALA A 116 -21.40 -14.59 1.44
C ALA A 116 -20.02 -15.14 1.09
N SER A 117 -19.98 -16.37 0.56
CA SER A 117 -18.75 -17.02 0.10
C SER A 117 -18.11 -16.29 -1.09
N ALA A 118 -18.92 -15.84 -2.06
CA ALA A 118 -18.45 -15.09 -3.22
C ALA A 118 -17.88 -13.72 -2.82
N ARG A 119 -18.50 -13.00 -1.88
CA ARG A 119 -17.97 -11.74 -1.33
C ARG A 119 -16.61 -11.93 -0.66
N ALA A 120 -16.45 -12.99 0.13
CA ALA A 120 -15.17 -13.32 0.75
C ALA A 120 -14.09 -13.62 -0.31
N ARG A 121 -14.45 -14.32 -1.40
CA ARG A 121 -13.56 -14.61 -2.53
C ARG A 121 -13.15 -13.35 -3.29
N ILE A 122 -14.06 -12.39 -3.50
CA ILE A 122 -13.76 -11.08 -4.09
C ILE A 122 -12.71 -10.35 -3.26
N GLN A 123 -12.93 -10.23 -1.94
CA GLN A 123 -11.97 -9.56 -1.04
C GLN A 123 -10.58 -10.22 -1.08
N ALA A 124 -10.52 -11.55 -1.16
CA ALA A 124 -9.25 -12.27 -1.30
C ALA A 124 -8.55 -11.95 -2.63
N CYS A 125 -9.28 -11.89 -3.74
CA CYS A 125 -8.76 -11.52 -5.06
C CYS A 125 -8.24 -10.07 -5.07
N GLU A 126 -9.00 -9.14 -4.50
CA GLU A 126 -8.60 -7.74 -4.38
C GLU A 126 -7.32 -7.59 -3.56
N LYS A 127 -7.21 -8.30 -2.43
CA LYS A 127 -5.99 -8.33 -1.63
C LYS A 127 -4.80 -8.83 -2.44
N LYS A 128 -4.96 -9.90 -3.22
CA LYS A 128 -3.90 -10.45 -4.08
C LYS A 128 -3.48 -9.48 -5.18
N LEU A 129 -4.43 -8.80 -5.82
CA LEU A 129 -4.15 -7.76 -6.81
C LEU A 129 -3.42 -6.57 -6.17
N GLN A 130 -3.79 -6.18 -4.96
CA GLN A 130 -3.13 -5.11 -4.22
C GLN A 130 -1.70 -5.48 -3.81
N GLU A 131 -1.47 -6.73 -3.37
CA GLU A 131 -0.13 -7.27 -3.09
C GLU A 131 0.75 -7.21 -4.35
N ARG A 132 0.23 -7.66 -5.50
CA ARG A 132 0.93 -7.57 -6.78
C ARG A 132 1.22 -6.13 -7.19
N ALA A 133 0.24 -5.23 -7.05
CA ALA A 133 0.43 -3.82 -7.36
C ALA A 133 1.51 -3.18 -6.48
N ARG A 134 1.60 -3.56 -5.19
CA ARG A 134 2.67 -3.09 -4.30
C ARG A 134 4.06 -3.57 -4.72
N THR A 135 4.16 -4.70 -5.42
CA THR A 135 5.43 -5.20 -5.95
C THR A 135 5.82 -4.59 -7.30
N VAL A 136 4.93 -3.83 -7.95
CA VAL A 136 5.21 -3.19 -9.24
C VAL A 136 5.46 -1.70 -9.00
N PHE A 137 6.71 -1.29 -9.07
CA PHE A 137 7.08 0.13 -9.10
C PHE A 137 6.72 0.71 -10.48
N ARG A 138 5.84 1.70 -10.53
CA ARG A 138 5.34 2.28 -11.80
C ARG A 138 5.69 3.75 -11.97
N SER A 139 6.09 4.41 -10.88
CA SER A 139 6.40 5.84 -10.85
C SER A 139 7.77 6.09 -10.24
N ALA A 140 8.31 7.29 -10.50
CA ALA A 140 9.52 7.76 -9.85
C ALA A 140 9.33 7.79 -8.32
N GLU A 141 8.15 8.19 -7.86
CA GLU A 141 7.77 8.23 -6.45
C GLU A 141 7.74 6.85 -5.80
N ASP A 142 7.29 5.79 -6.47
CA ASP A 142 7.32 4.43 -5.91
C ASP A 142 8.76 3.99 -5.63
N HIS A 143 9.65 4.23 -6.59
CA HIS A 143 11.08 3.95 -6.43
C HIS A 143 11.72 4.82 -5.34
N TYR A 144 11.39 6.12 -5.31
CA TYR A 144 11.87 7.04 -4.28
C TYR A 144 11.43 6.61 -2.87
N ASN A 145 10.15 6.27 -2.68
CA ASN A 145 9.63 5.83 -1.40
C ASN A 145 10.31 4.54 -0.91
N MET A 146 10.58 3.60 -1.83
CA MET A 146 11.35 2.39 -1.50
C MET A 146 12.78 2.73 -1.11
N ALA A 147 13.45 3.60 -1.86
CA ALA A 147 14.80 4.04 -1.52
C ALA A 147 14.88 4.72 -0.15
N VAL A 148 13.92 5.59 0.19
CA VAL A 148 13.83 6.21 1.52
C VAL A 148 13.67 5.13 2.59
N ALA A 149 12.81 4.13 2.37
CA ALA A 149 12.67 3.01 3.31
C ALA A 149 13.98 2.22 3.49
N LEU A 150 14.75 2.02 2.43
CA LEU A 150 16.05 1.36 2.44
C LEU A 150 17.12 2.18 3.18
N LEU A 151 17.19 3.50 2.93
CA LEU A 151 18.08 4.41 3.67
C LEU A 151 17.77 4.39 5.17
N ASN A 152 16.48 4.43 5.53
CA ASN A 152 16.05 4.32 6.93
C ASN A 152 16.43 2.97 7.54
N GLY A 153 16.50 1.92 6.72
CA GLY A 153 16.94 0.58 7.08
C GLY A 153 18.45 0.39 7.15
N GLY A 154 19.24 1.40 6.76
CA GLY A 154 20.70 1.33 6.72
C GLY A 154 21.25 0.56 5.51
N ASP A 155 20.46 0.44 4.42
CA ASP A 155 20.88 -0.16 3.15
C ASP A 155 20.97 0.91 2.04
N PRO A 156 22.02 1.75 2.04
CA PRO A 156 22.20 2.77 1.02
C PRO A 156 22.56 2.20 -0.36
N GLU A 157 23.15 1.01 -0.44
CA GLU A 157 23.47 0.32 -1.71
C GLU A 157 22.20 0.02 -2.52
N SER A 158 21.23 -0.66 -1.90
CA SER A 158 19.95 -0.94 -2.55
C SER A 158 19.15 0.35 -2.82
N ALA A 159 19.26 1.34 -1.92
CA ALA A 159 18.60 2.63 -2.11
C ALA A 159 19.07 3.33 -3.39
N VAL A 160 20.38 3.33 -3.68
CA VAL A 160 20.92 3.90 -4.93
C VAL A 160 20.30 3.21 -6.14
N HIS A 161 20.13 1.89 -6.13
CA HIS A 161 19.50 1.18 -7.24
C HIS A 161 18.08 1.71 -7.53
N HIS A 162 17.25 1.82 -6.51
CA HIS A 162 15.90 2.37 -6.66
C HIS A 162 15.92 3.84 -7.09
N LEU A 163 16.77 4.67 -6.49
CA LEU A 163 16.88 6.08 -6.85
C LEU A 163 17.33 6.30 -8.29
N ARG A 164 18.19 5.43 -8.83
CA ARG A 164 18.58 5.48 -10.25
C ARG A 164 17.41 5.17 -11.19
N GLN A 165 16.51 4.27 -10.81
CA GLN A 165 15.28 4.08 -11.57
C GLN A 165 14.36 5.30 -11.46
N ALA A 166 14.25 5.88 -10.26
CA ALA A 166 13.49 7.11 -10.04
C ALA A 166 14.05 8.29 -10.88
N GLU A 167 15.37 8.44 -10.95
CA GLU A 167 16.08 9.45 -11.76
C GLU A 167 15.77 9.28 -13.25
N LYS A 168 15.77 8.05 -13.77
CA LYS A 168 15.41 7.79 -15.18
C LYS A 168 13.98 8.23 -15.50
N LEU A 169 13.05 8.04 -14.56
CA LEU A 169 11.64 8.42 -14.72
C LEU A 169 11.41 9.93 -14.52
N ALA A 170 12.18 10.57 -13.65
CA ALA A 170 12.06 11.99 -13.31
C ALA A 170 13.45 12.67 -13.14
N PRO A 171 14.19 12.93 -14.23
CA PRO A 171 15.61 13.33 -14.18
C PRO A 171 15.88 14.72 -13.60
N LYS A 172 14.85 15.56 -13.45
CA LYS A 172 14.94 16.93 -12.91
C LYS A 172 14.31 17.07 -11.53
N SER A 173 14.03 15.95 -10.88
CA SER A 173 13.40 15.93 -9.57
C SER A 173 14.43 16.21 -8.48
N ASP A 174 14.34 17.39 -7.86
CA ASP A 174 15.31 17.87 -6.87
C ASP A 174 15.45 16.92 -5.67
N HIS A 175 14.34 16.35 -5.19
CA HIS A 175 14.31 15.46 -4.04
C HIS A 175 14.88 14.06 -4.35
N ILE A 176 14.75 13.57 -5.59
CA ILE A 176 15.40 12.33 -6.04
C ILE A 176 16.91 12.53 -6.15
N LEU A 177 17.33 13.65 -6.77
CA LEU A 177 18.75 14.02 -6.87
C LEU A 177 19.36 14.23 -5.47
N TYR A 178 18.63 14.86 -4.55
CA TYR A 178 19.06 15.02 -3.16
C TYR A 178 19.25 13.67 -2.46
N ALA A 179 18.30 12.75 -2.60
CA ALA A 179 18.41 11.41 -2.01
C ALA A 179 19.56 10.61 -2.63
N LEU A 180 19.84 10.77 -3.93
CA LEU A 180 21.05 10.18 -4.55
C LEU A 180 22.32 10.75 -3.95
N ALA A 181 22.35 12.06 -3.68
CA ALA A 181 23.49 12.69 -3.03
C ALA A 181 23.72 12.13 -1.61
N ALA A 182 22.67 12.07 -0.79
CA ALA A 182 22.73 11.54 0.57
C ALA A 182 23.14 10.06 0.59
N ALA A 183 22.54 9.23 -0.26
CA ALA A 183 22.87 7.81 -0.37
C ALA A 183 24.34 7.59 -0.77
N ASN A 184 24.86 8.37 -1.72
CA ASN A 184 26.27 8.28 -2.11
C ASN A 184 27.22 8.81 -1.03
N ALA A 185 26.83 9.84 -0.27
CA ALA A 185 27.62 10.33 0.86
C ALA A 185 27.75 9.27 1.96
N LEU A 186 26.66 8.56 2.27
CA LEU A 186 26.67 7.43 3.22
C LEU A 186 27.56 6.27 2.76
N LEU A 187 27.68 6.05 1.45
CA LEU A 187 28.58 5.04 0.86
C LEU A 187 30.04 5.49 0.75
N GLY A 188 30.35 6.75 1.07
CA GLY A 188 31.68 7.32 0.87
C GLY A 188 32.00 7.67 -0.59
N ASN A 189 31.02 7.59 -1.49
CA ASN A 189 31.16 7.95 -2.90
C ASN A 189 31.10 9.48 -3.08
N LYS A 190 32.11 10.17 -2.57
CA LYS A 190 32.18 11.65 -2.48
C LYS A 190 31.86 12.35 -3.81
N ASP A 191 32.53 11.99 -4.90
CA ASP A 191 32.39 12.71 -6.17
C ASP A 191 30.95 12.64 -6.73
N GLN A 192 30.32 11.46 -6.60
CA GLN A 192 28.92 11.28 -6.99
C GLN A 192 27.99 12.07 -6.08
N ALA A 193 28.24 12.05 -4.76
CA ALA A 193 27.43 12.78 -3.80
C ALA A 193 27.43 14.30 -4.08
N LEU A 194 28.59 14.88 -4.32
CA LEU A 194 28.74 16.31 -4.62
C LEU A 194 28.11 16.69 -5.96
N SER A 195 28.30 15.86 -6.99
CA SER A 195 27.66 16.05 -8.30
C SER A 195 26.13 16.08 -8.19
N TYR A 196 25.56 15.11 -7.46
CA TYR A 196 24.11 15.05 -7.25
C TYR A 196 23.57 16.21 -6.40
N LEU A 197 24.30 16.57 -5.34
CA LEU A 197 23.91 17.67 -4.48
C LEU A 197 23.91 19.00 -5.25
N ARG A 198 24.93 19.23 -6.08
CA ARG A 198 25.01 20.40 -6.96
C ARG A 198 23.81 20.49 -7.88
N GLN A 199 23.43 19.40 -8.55
CA GLN A 199 22.24 19.37 -9.42
C GLN A 199 20.95 19.61 -8.63
N SER A 200 20.81 18.98 -7.47
CA SER A 200 19.66 19.19 -6.59
C SER A 200 19.50 20.66 -6.18
N ILE A 201 20.60 21.33 -5.82
CA ILE A 201 20.62 22.75 -5.45
C ILE A 201 20.31 23.66 -6.65
N GLN A 202 20.72 23.28 -7.87
CA GLN A 202 20.36 24.01 -9.08
C GLN A 202 18.84 24.00 -9.33
N PHE A 203 18.16 22.87 -9.11
CA PHE A 203 16.70 22.79 -9.25
C PHE A 203 15.97 23.41 -8.06
N ARG A 204 16.52 23.27 -6.85
CA ARG A 204 15.94 23.83 -5.63
C ARG A 204 17.02 24.32 -4.68
N SER A 205 17.21 25.64 -4.67
CA SER A 205 18.28 26.28 -3.89
C SER A 205 18.21 26.00 -2.39
N GLU A 206 17.02 25.79 -1.84
CA GLU A 206 16.78 25.51 -0.42
C GLU A 206 17.43 24.21 0.05
N ASN A 207 17.73 23.29 -0.87
CA ASN A 207 18.37 22.01 -0.55
C ASN A 207 19.77 22.20 0.05
N ARG A 208 20.42 23.37 -0.16
CA ARG A 208 21.67 23.71 0.53
C ARG A 208 21.48 23.81 2.05
N PHE A 209 20.39 24.40 2.51
CA PHE A 209 20.11 24.54 3.95
C PHE A 209 19.73 23.21 4.57
N GLN A 210 19.12 22.33 3.78
CA GLN A 210 18.83 20.96 4.19
C GLN A 210 20.12 20.17 4.35
N ALA A 211 20.98 20.13 3.32
CA ALA A 211 22.25 19.43 3.33
C ALA A 211 23.17 19.87 4.48
N ALA A 212 23.21 21.17 4.78
CA ALA A 212 24.00 21.72 5.89
C ALA A 212 23.63 21.16 7.28
N ARG A 213 22.40 20.63 7.44
CA ARG A 213 21.89 20.10 8.73
C ARG A 213 21.71 18.59 8.72
N ASP A 214 21.99 17.96 7.59
CA ASP A 214 21.68 16.56 7.35
C ASP A 214 22.90 15.68 7.68
N ARG A 215 22.65 14.65 8.47
CA ARG A 215 23.70 13.78 9.00
C ARG A 215 24.24 12.81 7.96
N ASP A 216 23.47 12.58 6.90
CA ASP A 216 23.88 11.71 5.80
C ASP A 216 25.12 12.26 5.07
N PHE A 217 25.34 13.58 5.15
CA PHE A 217 26.53 14.26 4.61
C PHE A 217 27.65 14.45 5.63
N ALA A 218 27.58 13.85 6.83
CA ALA A 218 28.60 14.06 7.86
C ALA A 218 30.02 13.69 7.38
N GLY A 219 30.14 12.66 6.52
CA GLY A 219 31.43 12.27 5.92
C GLY A 219 32.02 13.29 4.93
N LEU A 220 31.23 14.29 4.50
CA LEU A 220 31.66 15.36 3.59
C LEU A 220 31.78 16.72 4.31
N ALA A 221 31.56 16.77 5.63
CA ALA A 221 31.49 18.04 6.35
C ALA A 221 32.80 18.86 6.27
N GLU A 222 33.96 18.23 6.17
CA GLU A 222 35.25 18.92 6.04
C GLU A 222 35.66 19.15 4.58
N ASP A 223 34.84 18.71 3.62
CA ASP A 223 35.17 18.82 2.22
C ASP A 223 35.00 20.27 1.70
N PRO A 224 36.02 20.86 1.05
CA PRO A 224 35.93 22.24 0.57
C PRO A 224 34.83 22.45 -0.48
N GLU A 225 34.62 21.48 -1.38
CA GLU A 225 33.60 21.57 -2.43
C GLU A 225 32.19 21.45 -1.82
N PHE A 226 32.02 20.60 -0.80
CA PHE A 226 30.78 20.56 -0.03
C PHE A 226 30.49 21.92 0.63
N GLN A 227 31.47 22.52 1.31
CA GLN A 227 31.30 23.82 1.96
C GLN A 227 30.95 24.93 0.97
N GLU A 228 31.54 24.92 -0.22
CA GLU A 228 31.21 25.85 -1.31
C GLU A 228 29.75 25.66 -1.78
N LEU A 229 29.28 24.41 -1.94
CA LEU A 229 27.90 24.11 -2.33
C LEU A 229 26.88 24.60 -1.29
N LEU A 230 27.24 24.61 0.00
CA LEU A 230 26.39 25.10 1.07
C LEU A 230 26.34 26.63 1.15
N ALA A 231 27.38 27.30 0.66
CA ALA A 231 27.47 28.75 0.69
C ALA A 231 26.32 29.39 -0.12
N PRO A 232 25.78 30.53 0.34
CA PRO A 232 24.81 31.27 -0.45
C PRO A 232 25.47 31.74 -1.75
N ALA A 233 24.86 31.41 -2.90
CA ALA A 233 25.30 31.92 -4.20
C ALA A 233 25.51 33.45 -4.13
N THR A 234 26.77 33.86 -4.24
CA THR A 234 27.14 35.27 -4.39
C THR A 234 26.56 35.74 -5.73
N LYS A 235 25.73 36.78 -5.68
CA LYS A 235 25.14 37.40 -6.87
C LYS A 235 26.17 38.23 -7.63
#